data_AF-A0A183M287-F1
#
_entry.id   AF-A0A183M287-F1
#
_cell.length_a   1.000
_cell.length_b   1.000
_cell.length_c   1.000
_cell.angle_alpha   90.00
_cell.angle_beta   90.00
_cell.angle_gamma   90.00
#
_symmetry.space_group_name_H-M   'P 1'
#
loop_
_entity.id
_entity.type
_entity.pdbx_description
1 polymer ?
#
loop_
_entity_poly.entity_id
_entity_poly.type
_entity_poly.pdbx_seq_one_letter_code
_entity_poly.pdbx_strand_id
1 'polypeptide(L)' 'MSHNHPCSISWMVFDPWSRLSSEEKENLKPIIFHCQSADEVIESIKERTGKQVTAADVKAMKAKLSTGKCI' A
#
# COMPACT_ATOMS: atom_id res chain seq x y z
N MET A 1 4.06 24.11 -26.60
CA MET A 1 4.12 23.98 -25.14
C MET A 1 2.73 23.60 -24.66
N SER A 2 2.49 22.30 -24.45
CA SER A 2 1.18 21.80 -24.01
C SER A 2 1.00 22.13 -22.53
N HIS A 3 0.06 23.02 -22.23
CA HIS A 3 -0.33 23.33 -20.85
C HIS A 3 -0.97 22.07 -20.26
N ASN A 4 -0.34 21.49 -19.25
CA ASN A 4 -0.91 20.39 -18.47
C ASN A 4 -2.15 20.92 -17.75
N HIS A 5 -3.32 20.65 -18.33
CA HIS A 5 -4.60 20.97 -17.72
C HIS A 5 -4.77 20.12 -16.45
N PRO A 6 -5.01 20.72 -15.26
CA PRO A 6 -5.05 19.98 -14.00
C PRO A 6 -6.21 18.97 -13.91
N CYS A 7 -7.19 18.97 -14.83
CA CYS A 7 -8.23 17.93 -14.88
C CYS A 7 -7.85 16.64 -15.63
N SER A 8 -6.59 16.47 -16.06
CA SER A 8 -6.09 15.21 -16.62
C SER A 8 -5.42 14.31 -15.57
N ILE A 9 -5.49 14.65 -14.28
CA ILE A 9 -5.17 13.68 -13.24
C ILE A 9 -6.31 12.66 -13.26
N SER A 10 -6.18 11.69 -14.15
CA SER A 10 -6.85 10.40 -14.05
C SER A 10 -6.87 10.02 -12.58
N TRP A 11 -8.03 9.59 -12.07
CA TRP A 11 -8.17 8.92 -10.78
C TRP A 11 -7.35 7.63 -10.79
N MET A 12 -6.04 7.74 -10.94
CA MET A 12 -5.09 6.68 -10.84
C MET A 12 -5.15 6.30 -9.38
N VAL A 13 -5.92 5.26 -9.10
CA VAL A 13 -6.08 4.67 -7.78
C VAL A 13 -4.68 4.51 -7.21
N PHE A 14 -4.36 5.36 -6.23
CA PHE A 14 -3.01 5.47 -5.71
C PHE A 14 -2.64 4.13 -5.08
N ASP A 15 -1.64 3.45 -5.65
CA ASP A 15 -1.19 2.16 -5.13
C ASP A 15 -0.45 2.38 -3.79
N PRO A 16 -0.96 1.89 -2.65
CA PRO A 16 -0.29 2.09 -1.37
C PRO A 16 1.11 1.47 -1.35
N TRP A 17 1.34 0.40 -2.12
CA TRP A 17 2.65 -0.22 -2.25
C TRP A 17 3.65 0.68 -2.96
N SER A 18 3.22 1.58 -3.85
CA SER A 18 4.13 2.46 -4.60
C SER A 18 4.92 3.42 -3.70
N ARG A 19 4.42 3.67 -2.48
CA ARG A 19 5.05 4.51 -1.46
C ARG A 19 6.19 3.81 -0.73
N LEU A 20 6.30 2.49 -0.87
CA LEU A 20 7.27 1.65 -0.18
C LEU A 20 8.44 1.31 -1.10
N SER A 21 9.65 1.35 -0.56
CA SER A 21 10.85 0.80 -1.18
C SER A 21 10.71 -0.71 -1.32
N SER A 22 11.47 -1.33 -2.22
CA SER A 22 11.43 -2.78 -2.40
C SER A 22 11.74 -3.53 -1.09
N GLU A 23 12.67 -3.02 -0.29
CA GLU A 23 13.02 -3.59 1.01
C GLU A 23 11.87 -3.46 2.01
N GLU A 24 11.24 -2.29 2.11
CA GLU A 24 10.08 -2.10 2.99
C GLU A 24 8.92 -3.01 2.59
N LYS A 25 8.70 -3.20 1.27
CA LYS A 25 7.69 -4.12 0.76
C LYS A 25 7.92 -5.53 1.27
N GLU A 26 9.10 -6.10 1.02
CA GLU A 26 9.41 -7.48 1.43
C GLU A 26 9.29 -7.66 2.95
N ASN A 27 9.75 -6.69 3.75
CA ASN A 27 9.65 -6.74 5.21
C ASN A 27 8.21 -6.64 5.73
N LEU A 28 7.33 -5.94 5.02
CA LEU A 28 5.94 -5.73 5.42
C LEU A 28 4.98 -6.81 4.90
N LYS A 29 5.32 -7.54 3.81
CA LYS A 29 4.51 -8.64 3.28
C LYS A 29 4.03 -9.63 4.35
N PRO A 30 4.90 -10.20 5.22
CA PRO A 30 4.45 -11.16 6.22
C PRO A 30 3.48 -10.53 7.23
N ILE A 31 3.71 -9.29 7.64
CA ILE A 31 2.84 -8.58 8.60
C ILE A 31 1.46 -8.37 7.98
N ILE A 32 1.42 -7.82 6.77
CA ILE A 32 0.16 -7.52 6.06
C ILE A 32 -0.61 -8.82 5.76
N PHE A 33 0.10 -9.91 5.47
CA PHE A 33 -0.52 -11.20 5.18
C PHE A 33 -1.07 -11.91 6.44
N HIS A 34 -0.31 -11.95 7.53
CA HIS A 34 -0.64 -12.74 8.71
C HIS A 34 -1.49 -12.01 9.75
N CYS A 35 -1.33 -10.68 9.89
CA CYS A 35 -2.05 -9.92 10.89
C CYS A 35 -3.52 -9.76 10.50
N GLN A 36 -4.46 -10.05 11.40
CA GLN A 36 -5.90 -9.92 11.13
C GLN A 36 -6.42 -8.49 11.36
N SER A 37 -5.77 -7.74 12.25
CA SER A 37 -6.16 -6.38 12.60
C SER A 37 -5.61 -5.37 11.59
N ALA A 38 -6.46 -4.45 11.12
CA ALA A 38 -6.01 -3.37 10.25
C ALA A 38 -5.16 -2.34 11.03
N ASP A 39 -5.53 -2.03 12.28
CA ASP A 39 -4.85 -1.05 13.11
C ASP A 39 -3.42 -1.48 13.45
N GLU A 40 -3.22 -2.75 13.77
CA GLU A 40 -1.89 -3.31 14.05
C GLU A 40 -0.97 -3.26 12.83
N VAL A 41 -1.52 -3.48 11.62
CA VAL A 41 -0.78 -3.33 10.36
C VAL A 41 -0.44 -1.85 10.11
N ILE A 42 -1.37 -0.92 10.38
CA ILE A 42 -1.13 0.52 10.22
C ILE A 42 -0.01 0.98 11.16
N GLU A 43 -0.04 0.57 12.44
CA GLU A 43 1.01 0.89 13.40
C GLU A 43 2.35 0.30 12.97
N SER A 44 2.39 -0.97 12.56
CA SER A 44 3.62 -1.62 12.10
C SER A 44 4.24 -0.92 10.89
N ILE A 45 3.41 -0.49 9.94
CA ILE A 45 3.87 0.27 8.77
C ILE A 45 4.42 1.62 9.20
N LYS A 46 3.70 2.32 10.08
CA LYS A 46 4.12 3.63 10.60
C LYS A 46 5.44 3.53 11.38
N GLU A 47 5.59 2.53 12.24
CA GLU A 47 6.80 2.30 13.04
C GLU A 47 8.02 2.01 12.16
N ARG A 48 7.87 1.13 11.16
CA ARG A 48 9.00 0.66 10.35
C ARG A 48 9.38 1.60 9.21
N THR A 49 8.42 2.36 8.68
CA THR A 49 8.61 3.14 7.46
C THR A 49 8.36 4.64 7.64
N GLY A 50 7.79 5.04 8.78
CA GLY A 50 7.33 6.42 9.02
C GLY A 50 6.13 6.85 8.16
N LYS A 51 5.57 5.95 7.34
CA LYS A 51 4.51 6.29 6.38
C LYS A 51 3.14 6.06 6.97
N GLN A 52 2.25 7.02 6.75
CA GLN A 52 0.85 6.91 7.13
C GLN A 52 0.04 6.21 6.03
N VAL A 53 -0.68 5.17 6.43
CA VAL A 53 -1.62 4.41 5.60
C VAL A 53 -2.96 4.31 6.32
N THR A 54 -4.02 4.12 5.54
CA THR A 54 -5.40 3.99 6.04
C THR A 54 -5.84 2.52 6.06
N ALA A 55 -6.96 2.22 6.73
CA ALA A 55 -7.55 0.88 6.68
C ALA A 55 -7.92 0.44 5.25
N ALA A 56 -8.32 1.39 4.39
CA ALA A 56 -8.58 1.13 2.97
C ALA A 56 -7.30 0.73 2.22
N ASP A 57 -6.18 1.40 2.52
CA ASP A 57 -4.87 1.05 1.97
C ASP A 57 -4.46 -0.36 2.39
N VAL A 58 -4.59 -0.71 3.67
CA VAL A 58 -4.28 -2.05 4.18
C VAL A 58 -5.13 -3.11 3.49
N LYS A 59 -6.43 -2.84 3.27
CA LYS A 59 -7.33 -3.74 2.54
C LYS A 59 -6.85 -3.95 1.10
N ALA A 60 -6.47 -2.88 0.40
CA ALA A 60 -5.93 -2.97 -0.97
C ALA A 60 -4.58 -3.70 -1.00
N MET A 61 -3.73 -3.50 0.00
CA MET A 61 -2.44 -4.16 0.13
C MET A 61 -2.61 -5.66 0.33
N LYS A 62 -3.49 -6.07 1.24
CA LYS A 62 -3.89 -7.46 1.47
C LYS A 62 -4.42 -8.10 0.20
N ALA A 63 -5.36 -7.43 -0.48
CA ALA A 63 -5.95 -7.94 -1.72
C ALA A 63 -4.87 -8.25 -2.77
N LYS A 64 -3.90 -7.35 -2.98
CA LYS A 64 -2.79 -7.57 -3.92
C LYS A 64 -1.89 -8.75 -3.56
N LEU A 65 -1.60 -8.97 -2.26
CA LEU A 65 -0.85 -10.16 -1.83
C LEU A 65 -1.63 -11.45 -2.05
N SER A 66 -2.96 -11.41 -1.88
CA SER A 66 -3.83 -12.55 -2.17
C SER A 66 -3.92 -12.83 -3.67
N THR A 67 -4.01 -11.81 -4.54
CA THR A 67 -4.07 -11.99 -6.00
C THR A 67 -2.73 -12.41 -6.60
N GLY A 68 -1.60 -12.07 -5.96
CA GLY A 68 -0.26 -12.57 -6.34
C GLY A 68 -0.06 -14.06 -6.05
N LYS A 69 -1.03 -14.72 -5.41
CA LYS A 69 -1.05 -16.15 -5.13
C LYS A 69 -2.00 -16.90 -6.07
N CYS A 70 -1.84 -16.69 -7.38
CA CYS A 70 -2.21 -17.71 -8.35
C CYS A 70 -0.98 -18.62 -8.51
N ILE A 71 -1.14 -19.85 -8.06
CA ILE A 71 -0.28 -21.04 -8.24
C ILE A 71 0.43 -21.11 -9.59
#